data_AF-A0A4V1V3J5-F1
#
_entry.id   AF-A0A4V1V3J5-F1
#
_cell.length_a   1.000
_cell.length_b   1.000
_cell.length_c   1.000
_cell.angle_alpha   90.00
_cell.angle_beta   90.00
_cell.angle_gamma   90.00
#
_symmetry.space_group_name_H-M   'P 1'
#
loop_
_entity.id
_entity.type
_entity.pdbx_description
1 polymer ?
#
loop_
_entity_poly.entity_id
_entity_poly.type
_entity_poly.pdbx_seq_one_letter_code
_entity_poly.pdbx_strand_id
1 'polypeptide(L)'
;MPKPPADRPKPHSTAKRATLKTISEITGLSLSTVSLSLRGGASLKEETRRKVAEAAALVGYIPDRAGVRLRTGKTNVIALVLD
;
A
#
# COMPACT_ATOMS: atom_id res chain seq x y z
N MET A 1 7.05 -17.97 -32.46
CA MET A 1 7.83 -17.14 -31.50
C MET A 1 7.56 -17.64 -30.09
N PRO A 2 8.58 -18.03 -29.30
CA PRO A 2 8.34 -18.46 -27.93
C PRO A 2 8.00 -17.26 -27.04
N LYS A 3 6.98 -17.42 -26.19
CA LYS A 3 6.57 -16.45 -25.17
C LYS A 3 7.71 -16.35 -24.12
N PRO A 4 8.18 -15.15 -23.75
CA PRO A 4 9.24 -15.04 -22.75
C PRO A 4 8.79 -15.62 -21.41
N PRO A 5 9.69 -16.27 -20.64
CA PRO A 5 9.33 -16.93 -19.40
C PRO A 5 8.81 -15.89 -18.39
N ALA A 6 7.60 -16.12 -17.89
CA ALA A 6 6.90 -15.25 -16.95
C ALA A 6 7.36 -15.46 -15.49
N ASP A 7 8.64 -15.74 -15.28
CA ASP A 7 9.17 -16.05 -13.95
C ASP A 7 10.01 -14.89 -13.43
N ARG A 8 9.32 -13.84 -12.96
CA ARG A 8 9.97 -12.87 -12.09
C ARG A 8 9.95 -13.47 -10.69
N PRO A 9 11.09 -13.56 -9.99
CA PRO A 9 11.10 -14.03 -8.62
C PRO A 9 10.19 -13.11 -7.80
N LYS A 10 9.10 -13.67 -7.27
CA LYS A 10 8.27 -12.99 -6.27
C LYS A 10 9.16 -12.84 -5.04
N PRO A 11 9.53 -11.62 -4.58
CA PRO A 11 10.40 -11.48 -3.44
C PRO A 11 9.75 -12.17 -2.24
N HIS A 12 10.37 -13.25 -1.77
CA HIS A 12 9.99 -13.96 -0.56
C HIS A 12 10.37 -13.09 0.63
N SER A 13 9.48 -12.17 1.03
CA SER A 13 9.61 -11.55 2.35
C SER A 13 9.08 -12.52 3.39
N THR A 14 10.00 -13.27 3.99
CA THR A 14 9.76 -14.09 5.19
C THR A 14 9.43 -13.26 6.43
N ALA A 15 9.51 -11.93 6.36
CA ALA A 15 8.88 -11.03 7.32
C ALA A 15 7.45 -10.69 6.86
N LYS A 16 6.46 -11.06 7.67
CA LYS A 16 5.03 -10.80 7.44
C LYS A 16 4.79 -9.28 7.42
N ARG A 17 4.99 -8.62 6.27
CA ARG A 17 4.77 -7.17 6.14
C ARG A 17 3.34 -6.85 6.55
N ALA A 18 3.17 -5.77 7.31
CA ALA A 18 1.85 -5.26 7.62
C ALA A 18 1.11 -4.93 6.32
N THR A 19 -0.12 -5.42 6.20
CA THR A 19 -0.97 -5.23 5.03
C THR A 19 -2.22 -4.44 5.42
N LEU A 20 -3.04 -4.05 4.42
CA LEU A 20 -4.35 -3.47 4.68
C LEU A 20 -5.23 -4.39 5.54
N LYS A 21 -5.07 -5.72 5.42
CA LYS A 21 -5.79 -6.71 6.23
C LYS A 21 -5.41 -6.62 7.70
N THR A 22 -4.11 -6.47 8.00
CA THR A 22 -3.62 -6.27 9.37
C THR A 22 -4.24 -5.02 10.01
N ILE A 23 -4.30 -3.92 9.28
CA ILE A 23 -4.90 -2.67 9.80
C ILE A 23 -6.42 -2.81 9.97
N SER A 24 -7.09 -3.50 9.05
CA SER A 24 -8.53 -3.80 9.11
C SER A 24 -8.88 -4.62 10.36
N GLU A 25 -8.09 -5.66 10.67
CA GLU A 25 -8.25 -6.49 11.87
C GLU A 25 -8.08 -5.69 13.16
N ILE A 26 -7.10 -4.78 13.23
CA ILE A 26 -6.83 -3.96 14.42
C ILE A 26 -7.90 -2.87 14.61
N THR A 27 -8.33 -2.24 13.52
CA THR A 27 -9.26 -1.10 13.59
C THR A 27 -10.72 -1.54 13.63
N GLY A 28 -11.02 -2.78 13.25
CA GLY A 28 -12.38 -3.31 13.09
C GLY A 28 -13.11 -2.72 11.87
N LEU A 29 -12.39 -2.02 10.98
CA LEU A 29 -12.97 -1.39 9.80
C LEU A 29 -12.84 -2.30 8.57
N SER A 30 -13.71 -2.10 7.59
CA SER A 30 -13.62 -2.83 6.33
C SER A 30 -12.33 -2.49 5.55
N LEU A 31 -11.83 -3.44 4.75
CA LEU A 31 -10.66 -3.23 3.88
C LEU A 31 -10.82 -2.01 2.96
N SER A 32 -12.02 -1.78 2.41
CA SER A 32 -12.31 -0.64 1.54
C SER A 32 -12.26 0.68 2.30
N THR A 33 -12.75 0.72 3.55
CA THR A 33 -12.65 1.87 4.45
C THR A 33 -11.21 2.20 4.81
N VAL A 34 -10.40 1.20 5.15
CA VAL A 34 -8.96 1.37 5.43
C VAL A 34 -8.23 1.87 4.17
N SER A 35 -8.53 1.28 3.02
CA SER A 35 -7.93 1.70 1.74
C SER A 35 -8.31 3.14 1.37
N LEU A 36 -9.55 3.54 1.65
CA LEU A 36 -10.04 4.90 1.35
C LEU A 36 -9.48 5.96 2.32
N SER A 37 -9.40 5.64 3.61
CA SER A 37 -8.82 6.54 4.63
C SER A 37 -7.35 6.82 4.37
N LEU A 38 -6.56 5.80 4.03
CA LEU A 38 -5.14 5.96 3.67
C LEU A 38 -4.91 6.74 2.38
N ARG A 39 -5.91 6.82 1.49
CA ARG A 39 -5.85 7.64 0.27
C ARG A 39 -6.30 9.09 0.48
N GLY A 40 -6.78 9.45 1.68
CA GLY A 40 -7.32 10.79 1.93
C GLY A 40 -8.68 11.04 1.27
N GLY A 41 -9.47 9.99 1.00
CA GLY A 41 -10.80 10.15 0.42
C GLY A 41 -11.70 11.04 1.30
N ALA A 42 -12.35 12.03 0.67
CA ALA A 42 -13.12 13.09 1.35
C ALA A 42 -14.40 12.61 2.05
N SER A 43 -14.77 11.33 1.91
CA SER A 43 -16.04 10.80 2.42
C SER A 43 -15.98 10.23 3.84
N LEU A 44 -14.81 10.21 4.49
CA LEU A 44 -14.63 9.64 5.83
C LEU A 44 -14.48 10.72 6.89
N LYS A 45 -15.05 10.45 8.08
CA LYS A 45 -14.86 11.29 9.27
C LYS A 45 -13.37 11.38 9.61
N GLU A 46 -12.93 12.57 10.03
CA GLU A 46 -11.52 12.81 10.39
C GLU A 46 -11.05 11.88 11.52
N GLU A 47 -11.94 11.58 12.49
CA GLU A 47 -11.68 10.63 13.56
C GLU A 47 -11.32 9.23 13.03
N THR A 48 -12.06 8.74 12.03
CA THR A 48 -11.79 7.43 11.41
C THR A 48 -10.48 7.43 10.65
N ARG A 49 -10.18 8.52 9.94
CA ARG A 49 -8.91 8.70 9.23
C ARG A 49 -7.73 8.67 10.19
N ARG A 50 -7.84 9.41 11.30
CA ARG A 50 -6.83 9.46 12.35
C ARG A 50 -6.60 8.08 12.97
N LYS A 51 -7.67 7.37 13.34
CA LYS A 51 -7.58 6.00 13.90
C LYS A 51 -6.87 5.04 12.95
N VAL A 52 -7.15 5.11 11.65
CA VAL A 52 -6.48 4.28 10.64
C VAL A 52 -5.01 4.69 10.45
N ALA A 53 -4.71 5.99 10.43
CA ALA A 53 -3.34 6.48 10.31
C ALA A 53 -2.48 6.06 11.49
N GLU A 54 -2.99 6.17 12.72
CA GLU A 54 -2.33 5.71 13.93
C GLU A 54 -2.09 4.19 13.90
N ALA A 55 -3.11 3.40 13.56
CA ALA A 55 -2.96 1.95 13.42
C ALA A 55 -1.95 1.56 12.35
N ALA A 56 -1.95 2.24 11.20
CA ALA A 56 -0.99 2.03 10.11
C ALA A 56 0.45 2.36 10.53
N ALA A 57 0.65 3.44 11.29
CA ALA A 57 1.95 3.81 11.83
C ALA A 57 2.46 2.78 12.85
N LEU A 58 1.59 2.32 13.76
CA LEU A 58 1.92 1.31 14.78
C LEU A 58 2.40 -0.02 14.17
N VAL A 59 1.78 -0.45 13.08
CA VAL A 59 2.16 -1.70 12.40
C VAL A 59 3.27 -1.52 11.36
N GLY A 60 3.77 -0.30 11.15
CA GLY A 60 4.77 -0.01 10.12
C GLY A 60 4.27 -0.30 8.70
N TYR A 61 3.00 -0.02 8.41
CA TYR A 61 2.45 -0.21 7.08
C TYR A 61 3.09 0.74 6.08
N ILE A 62 3.61 0.17 4.99
CA ILE A 62 4.19 0.91 3.87
C ILE A 62 3.41 0.52 2.61
N PRO A 63 2.80 1.49 1.89
CA PRO A 63 2.10 1.21 0.64
C PRO A 63 3.03 0.55 -0.39
N ASP A 64 2.52 -0.48 -1.07
CA ASP A 64 3.25 -1.10 -2.18
C ASP A 64 3.28 -0.14 -3.38
N ARG A 65 4.49 0.29 -3.75
CA ARG A 65 4.73 1.17 -4.90
C ARG A 65 4.29 0.53 -6.22
N ALA A 66 4.43 -0.78 -6.38
CA ALA A 66 3.97 -1.47 -7.57
C ALA A 66 2.43 -1.41 -7.69
N GLY A 67 1.72 -1.65 -6.59
CA GLY A 67 0.27 -1.50 -6.51
C GLY A 67 -0.20 -0.06 -6.75
N VAL A 68 0.51 0.94 -6.20
CA VAL A 68 0.22 2.35 -6.47
C VAL A 68 0.37 2.66 -7.96
N ARG A 69 1.47 2.24 -8.59
CA ARG A 69 1.73 2.45 -10.02
C ARG A 69 0.67 1.81 -10.92
N LEU A 70 0.26 0.58 -10.63
CA LEU A 70 -0.78 -0.10 -11.40
C LEU A 70 -2.11 0.65 -11.35
N ARG A 71 -2.47 1.18 -10.18
CA ARG A 71 -3.72 1.92 -9.98
C ARG A 71 -3.70 3.32 -10.60
N THR A 72 -2.57 4.04 -10.50
CA THR A 72 -2.47 5.44 -10.93
C THR A 72 -1.88 5.63 -12.33
N GLY A 73 -1.23 4.60 -12.89
CA GLY A 73 -0.43 4.69 -14.10
C GLY A 73 0.88 5.47 -13.93
N LYS A 74 1.20 5.96 -12.72
CA LYS A 74 2.35 6.84 -12.47
C LYS A 74 3.41 6.16 -11.63
N THR A 75 4.67 6.25 -12.06
CA THR A 75 5.80 5.65 -11.36
C THR A 75 6.35 6.54 -10.24
N ASN A 76 6.19 7.87 -10.34
CA ASN A 76 6.70 8.87 -9.37
C ASN A 76 8.19 8.66 -9.01
N VAL A 77 9.02 8.25 -9.98
CA VAL A 77 10.47 8.06 -9.83
C VAL A 77 11.17 9.19 -10.58
N ILE A 78 12.08 9.89 -9.89
CA ILE A 78 12.99 10.88 -10.46
C ILE A 78 14.39 10.25 -10.43
N ALA A 79 15.07 10.23 -11.58
CA ALA A 79 16.46 9.81 -11.67
C ALA A 79 17.34 11.05 -11.82
N LEU A 80 18.40 11.14 -11.03
CA LEU A 80 19.42 12.18 -11.11
C LEU A 80 20.72 11.53 -11.55
N VAL A 81 21.34 12.06 -12.60
CA VAL A 81 22.68 11.65 -13.06
C VAL A 81 23.62 12.83 -12.77
N LEU A 82 24.72 12.53 -12.09
CA LEU A 82 25.78 13.48 -11.78
C LEU A 82 27.02 13.04 -12.56
N ASP A 83 27.75 14.02 -13.07
CA ASP A 83 29.08 13.86 -13.71
C ASP A 83 30.18 13.99 -12.67
#